data_AF-A0A0L0LKJ9-F1
#
_entry.id   AF-A0A0L0LKJ9-F1
#
_cell.length_a   1.000
_cell.length_b   1.000
_cell.length_c   1.000
_cell.angle_alpha   90.00
_cell.angle_beta   90.00
_cell.angle_gamma   90.00
#
_symmetry.space_group_name_H-M   'P 1'
#
loop_
_entity.id
_entity.type
_entity.pdbx_description
1 polymer ?
#
loop_
_entity_poly.entity_id
_entity_poly.type
_entity_poly.pdbx_seq_one_letter_code
_entity_poly.pdbx_strand_id
1 'polypeptide(L)'
;MKQLYSFLIVGALIVLAQPVSADTLAGCPVLSRDLSIGMTDSATLMDVTALQKYLTDTGYLTPGTANGTFGPKTHAAVQAFQRKNGLSAQGYFGPRSRAILQTLGCSSVATNDSLAFVALDVPDSLSFGENGVWILQFSPRSVAPNTLDFNADWGDGTTSSGPIVTTAGSATTTVAYFNHKYKRSGGYKTTFTIVPEKGDVVRVQGSIRVSR
;
A
#
# COMPACT_ATOMS: atom_id res chain seq x y z
N MET A 1 -18.21 -37.40 -50.71
CA MET A 1 -16.87 -37.88 -50.31
C MET A 1 -16.13 -36.73 -49.63
N LYS A 2 -15.69 -36.97 -48.37
CA LYS A 2 -14.55 -36.34 -47.65
C LYS A 2 -14.68 -34.84 -47.31
N GLN A 3 -14.97 -34.44 -46.05
CA GLN A 3 -14.06 -34.34 -44.87
C GLN A 3 -12.89 -33.36 -45.17
N LEU A 4 -12.55 -32.29 -44.43
CA LEU A 4 -12.69 -31.92 -43.02
C LEU A 4 -12.71 -30.38 -42.85
N TYR A 5 -13.44 -29.89 -41.85
CA TYR A 5 -13.24 -28.56 -41.26
C TYR A 5 -12.03 -28.62 -40.30
N SER A 6 -11.01 -27.81 -40.54
CA SER A 6 -9.90 -27.58 -39.59
C SER A 6 -9.94 -26.11 -39.16
N PHE A 7 -10.75 -25.80 -38.15
CA PHE A 7 -10.66 -24.53 -37.42
C PHE A 7 -9.50 -24.62 -36.43
N LEU A 8 -8.36 -24.06 -36.80
CA LEU A 8 -7.34 -23.65 -35.82
C LEU A 8 -7.91 -22.44 -35.07
N ILE A 9 -8.54 -22.69 -33.93
CA ILE A 9 -8.81 -21.66 -32.93
C ILE A 9 -7.44 -21.25 -32.38
N VAL A 10 -6.85 -20.20 -32.95
CA VAL A 10 -5.77 -19.47 -32.29
C VAL A 10 -6.44 -18.79 -31.10
N GLY A 11 -6.32 -19.41 -29.93
CA GLY A 11 -6.84 -18.89 -28.68
C GLY A 11 -6.18 -17.56 -28.37
N ALA A 12 -6.85 -16.46 -28.74
CA ALA A 12 -6.64 -15.18 -28.11
C ALA A 12 -7.03 -15.35 -26.66
N LEU A 13 -6.05 -15.59 -25.79
CA LEU A 13 -6.21 -15.44 -24.36
C LEU A 13 -6.40 -13.94 -24.13
N ILE A 14 -7.64 -13.47 -24.29
CA ILE A 14 -8.08 -12.21 -23.72
C ILE A 14 -7.94 -12.42 -22.22
N VAL A 15 -6.78 -12.05 -21.69
CA VAL A 15 -6.66 -11.75 -20.27
C VAL A 15 -7.54 -10.53 -20.11
N LEU A 16 -8.81 -10.78 -19.79
CA LEU A 16 -9.58 -9.81 -19.03
C LEU A 16 -8.68 -9.56 -17.82
N ALA A 17 -8.02 -8.41 -17.78
CA ALA A 17 -7.65 -7.83 -16.50
C ALA A 17 -8.98 -7.74 -15.77
N GLN A 18 -9.30 -8.79 -15.00
CA GLN A 18 -10.28 -8.66 -13.95
C GLN A 18 -9.78 -7.43 -13.19
N PRO A 19 -10.62 -6.40 -12.94
CA PRO A 19 -10.24 -5.46 -11.90
C PRO A 19 -9.88 -6.37 -10.73
N VAL A 20 -8.67 -6.23 -10.19
CA VAL A 20 -8.38 -6.79 -8.89
C VAL A 20 -9.46 -6.22 -8.00
N SER A 21 -10.51 -7.00 -7.79
CA SER A 21 -11.43 -6.82 -6.69
C SER A 21 -10.57 -7.15 -5.48
N ALA A 22 -9.70 -6.20 -5.12
CA ALA A 22 -9.15 -6.10 -3.81
C ALA A 22 -10.38 -6.06 -2.92
N ASP A 23 -10.59 -7.21 -2.30
CA ASP A 23 -11.58 -7.59 -1.33
C ASP A 23 -12.57 -6.50 -0.94
N THR A 24 -13.84 -6.86 -1.09
CA THR A 24 -15.02 -6.16 -0.58
C THR A 24 -15.07 -6.21 0.96
N LEU A 25 -14.01 -5.73 1.61
CA LEU A 25 -14.01 -5.05 2.91
C LEU A 25 -13.50 -3.63 2.64
N ALA A 26 -14.31 -2.88 1.91
CA ALA A 26 -14.02 -1.51 1.50
C ALA A 26 -13.81 -0.60 2.72
N GLY A 27 -12.69 0.13 2.73
CA GLY A 27 -12.56 1.38 3.46
C GLY A 27 -12.38 1.25 4.97
N CYS A 28 -11.36 0.56 5.46
CA CYS A 28 -11.01 0.57 6.88
C CYS A 28 -9.50 0.80 7.08
N PRO A 29 -9.05 2.04 7.31
CA PRO A 29 -7.66 2.33 7.58
C PRO A 29 -7.36 1.93 9.01
N VAL A 30 -6.20 1.33 9.26
CA VAL A 30 -5.74 1.14 10.63
C VAL A 30 -4.54 2.02 10.86
N LEU A 31 -4.86 3.18 11.40
CA LEU A 31 -3.92 4.22 11.78
C LEU A 31 -3.41 3.86 13.17
N SER A 32 -2.11 3.92 13.42
CA SER A 32 -1.52 3.67 14.76
C SER A 32 -0.94 4.94 15.37
N ARG A 33 -0.61 5.91 14.52
CA ARG A 33 -0.12 7.23 14.90
C ARG A 33 -1.25 8.24 14.99
N ASP A 34 -0.97 9.28 15.76
CA ASP A 34 -1.83 10.45 15.80
C ASP A 34 -1.56 11.32 14.58
N LEU A 35 -2.63 11.73 13.89
CA LEU A 35 -2.52 12.56 12.70
C LEU A 35 -3.11 13.94 12.95
N SER A 36 -2.39 14.96 12.53
CA SER A 36 -2.78 16.35 12.65
C SER A 36 -2.35 17.17 11.43
N ILE A 37 -2.83 18.40 11.37
CA ILE A 37 -2.52 19.32 10.27
C ILE A 37 -1.00 19.50 10.12
N GLY A 38 -0.52 19.52 8.87
CA GLY A 38 0.89 19.69 8.53
C GLY A 38 1.69 18.39 8.42
N MET A 39 1.15 17.25 8.84
CA MET A 39 1.80 15.96 8.63
C MET A 39 1.74 15.50 7.17
N THR A 40 2.77 14.81 6.71
CA THR A 40 2.89 14.26 5.36
C THR A 40 3.16 12.77 5.38
N ASP A 41 2.88 12.07 4.28
CA ASP A 41 3.16 10.64 4.13
C ASP A 41 4.63 10.29 4.35
N SER A 42 5.58 11.17 4.01
CA SER A 42 7.00 10.94 4.29
C SER A 42 7.31 10.84 5.79
N ALA A 43 6.61 11.62 6.63
CA ALA A 43 6.76 11.57 8.09
C ALA A 43 5.84 10.54 8.74
N THR A 44 4.79 10.14 8.05
CA THR A 44 3.70 9.32 8.58
C THR A 44 3.53 8.02 7.82
N LEU A 45 4.54 7.54 7.10
CA LEU A 45 4.53 6.25 6.40
C LEU A 45 3.19 5.95 5.68
N MET A 46 2.70 6.91 4.88
CA MET A 46 1.44 6.82 4.11
C MET A 46 0.11 6.86 4.90
N ASP A 47 0.12 7.02 6.23
CA ASP A 47 -1.11 7.04 7.04
C ASP A 47 -2.02 8.23 6.71
N VAL A 48 -1.45 9.35 6.24
CA VAL A 48 -2.28 10.50 5.82
C VAL A 48 -3.08 10.13 4.58
N THR A 49 -2.45 9.53 3.57
CA THR A 49 -3.18 9.02 2.40
C THR A 49 -4.18 7.93 2.78
N ALA A 50 -3.84 7.02 3.69
CA ALA A 50 -4.76 5.98 4.16
C ALA A 50 -6.02 6.58 4.82
N LEU A 51 -5.84 7.59 5.70
CA LEU A 51 -6.94 8.33 6.30
C LEU A 51 -7.76 9.08 5.24
N GLN A 52 -7.12 9.77 4.30
CA GLN A 52 -7.82 10.51 3.25
C GLN A 52 -8.66 9.59 2.37
N LYS A 53 -8.12 8.43 1.99
CA LYS A 53 -8.85 7.41 1.23
C LYS A 53 -10.09 6.94 1.99
N TYR A 54 -9.96 6.63 3.27
CA TYR A 54 -11.10 6.27 4.10
C TYR A 54 -12.16 7.37 4.15
N LEU A 55 -11.75 8.61 4.42
CA LEU A 55 -12.66 9.74 4.50
C LEU A 55 -13.34 9.99 3.15
N THR A 56 -12.67 9.71 2.04
CA THR A 56 -13.28 9.75 0.70
C THR A 56 -14.28 8.63 0.50
N ASP A 57 -13.90 7.40 0.78
CA ASP A 57 -14.73 6.21 0.59
C ASP A 57 -15.99 6.26 1.48
N THR A 58 -15.91 6.95 2.63
CA THR A 58 -17.04 7.17 3.56
C THR A 58 -17.76 8.52 3.38
N GLY A 59 -17.37 9.32 2.38
CA GLY A 59 -18.07 10.54 1.98
C GLY A 59 -17.79 11.80 2.82
N TYR A 60 -16.80 11.78 3.70
CA TYR A 60 -16.34 12.97 4.44
C TYR A 60 -15.37 13.86 3.65
N LEU A 61 -14.68 13.30 2.66
CA LEU A 61 -13.68 13.99 1.86
C LEU A 61 -13.96 13.82 0.36
N THR A 62 -13.80 14.89 -0.42
CA THR A 62 -14.05 14.83 -1.87
C THR A 62 -13.06 13.89 -2.57
N PRO A 63 -13.50 13.02 -3.49
CA PRO A 63 -12.60 12.19 -4.31
C PRO A 63 -11.52 13.02 -5.02
N GLY A 64 -10.34 12.42 -5.21
CA GLY A 64 -9.20 13.07 -5.86
C GLY A 64 -8.46 14.10 -5.01
N THR A 65 -8.78 14.23 -3.72
CA THR A 65 -8.07 15.14 -2.79
C THR A 65 -7.09 14.43 -1.85
N ALA A 66 -7.01 13.10 -1.92
CA ALA A 66 -5.97 12.34 -1.25
C ALA A 66 -4.61 12.63 -1.92
N ASN A 67 -3.74 13.32 -1.19
CA ASN A 67 -2.46 13.83 -1.70
C ASN A 67 -1.32 13.59 -0.71
N GLY A 68 -1.55 12.78 0.33
CA GLY A 68 -0.55 12.47 1.34
C GLY A 68 -0.16 13.64 2.24
N THR A 69 -0.90 14.75 2.20
CA THR A 69 -0.68 15.92 3.06
C THR A 69 -1.92 16.22 3.89
N PHE A 70 -1.76 16.24 5.21
CA PHE A 70 -2.85 16.54 6.13
C PHE A 70 -3.08 18.05 6.16
N GLY A 71 -3.83 18.54 5.16
CA GLY A 71 -4.17 19.95 5.02
C GLY A 71 -5.53 20.33 5.64
N PRO A 72 -5.98 21.59 5.44
CA PRO A 72 -7.26 22.08 5.95
C PRO A 72 -8.49 21.27 5.52
N LYS A 73 -8.46 20.70 4.30
CA LYS A 73 -9.54 19.83 3.80
C LYS A 73 -9.63 18.52 4.58
N THR A 74 -8.50 17.85 4.80
CA THR A 74 -8.42 16.63 5.63
C THR A 74 -8.87 16.92 7.05
N HIS A 75 -8.45 18.06 7.62
CA HIS A 75 -8.87 18.50 8.95
C HIS A 75 -10.39 18.65 9.05
N ALA A 76 -11.01 19.38 8.11
CA ALA A 76 -12.47 19.55 8.09
C ALA A 76 -13.21 18.21 7.92
N ALA A 77 -12.68 17.29 7.11
CA ALA A 77 -13.24 15.95 6.94
C ALA A 77 -13.15 15.13 8.24
N VAL A 78 -12.03 15.19 8.96
CA VAL A 78 -11.90 14.55 10.29
C VAL A 78 -12.90 15.15 11.28
N GLN A 79 -13.11 16.47 11.28
CA GLN A 79 -14.13 17.10 12.13
C GLN A 79 -15.54 16.62 11.77
N ALA A 80 -15.84 16.39 10.49
CA ALA A 80 -17.12 15.85 10.06
C ALA A 80 -17.30 14.39 10.52
N PHE A 81 -16.29 13.55 10.34
CA PHE A 81 -16.25 12.18 10.87
C PHE A 81 -16.46 12.16 12.39
N GLN A 82 -15.76 13.01 13.14
CA GLN A 82 -15.88 13.09 14.59
C GLN A 82 -17.30 13.49 15.02
N ARG A 83 -17.87 14.55 14.41
CA ARG A 83 -19.26 14.97 14.70
C ARG A 83 -20.26 13.86 14.45
N LYS A 84 -20.13 13.15 13.32
CA LYS A 84 -21.04 12.07 12.94
C LYS A 84 -21.00 10.91 13.93
N ASN A 85 -19.84 10.66 14.55
CA ASN A 85 -19.62 9.56 15.50
C ASN A 85 -19.63 10.00 16.97
N GLY A 86 -20.20 11.17 17.28
CA GLY A 86 -20.39 11.63 18.67
C GLY A 86 -19.10 12.06 19.39
N LEU A 87 -18.02 12.33 18.65
CA LEU A 87 -16.76 12.85 19.20
C LEU A 87 -16.73 14.38 19.14
N SER A 88 -15.89 14.98 20.00
CA SER A 88 -15.53 16.39 19.85
C SER A 88 -14.80 16.63 18.53
N ALA A 89 -15.28 17.60 17.75
CA ALA A 89 -14.86 17.88 16.38
C ALA A 89 -13.54 18.67 16.30
N GLN A 90 -12.49 18.15 16.91
CA GLN A 90 -11.21 18.85 17.03
C GLN A 90 -10.35 18.74 15.76
N GLY A 91 -10.68 17.84 14.82
CA GLY A 91 -9.97 17.68 13.55
C GLY A 91 -8.61 16.98 13.65
N TYR A 92 -8.20 16.64 14.88
CA TYR A 92 -7.08 15.78 15.21
C TYR A 92 -7.51 14.31 15.22
N PHE A 93 -6.77 13.45 14.51
CA PHE A 93 -7.06 12.01 14.42
C PHE A 93 -6.23 11.21 15.43
N GLY A 94 -6.70 11.19 16.68
CA GLY A 94 -6.04 10.51 17.79
C GLY A 94 -6.72 9.21 18.25
N PRO A 95 -6.40 8.73 19.47
CA PRO A 95 -6.87 7.44 20.00
C PRO A 95 -8.39 7.27 19.97
N ARG A 96 -9.15 8.32 20.28
CA ARG A 96 -10.63 8.27 20.26
C ARG A 96 -11.20 8.08 18.86
N SER A 97 -10.65 8.78 17.86
CA SER A 97 -11.04 8.60 16.45
C SER A 97 -10.71 7.19 15.96
N ARG A 98 -9.54 6.65 16.35
CA ARG A 98 -9.14 5.26 16.05
C ARG A 98 -10.04 4.21 16.69
N ALA A 99 -10.44 4.42 17.94
CA ALA A 99 -11.38 3.53 18.61
C ALA A 99 -12.72 3.45 17.86
N ILE A 100 -13.22 4.59 17.36
CA ILE A 100 -14.42 4.60 16.50
C ILE A 100 -14.21 3.75 15.25
N LEU A 101 -13.08 3.88 14.54
CA LEU A 101 -12.79 3.03 13.37
C LEU A 101 -12.91 1.54 13.71
N GLN A 102 -12.35 1.12 14.84
CA GLN A 102 -12.43 -0.28 15.28
C GLN A 102 -13.88 -0.73 15.51
N THR A 103 -14.71 0.12 16.14
CA THR A 103 -16.14 -0.16 16.33
C THR A 103 -16.94 -0.21 15.03
N LEU A 104 -16.46 0.49 13.98
CA LEU A 104 -17.06 0.47 12.63
C LEU A 104 -16.61 -0.73 11.78
N GLY A 105 -15.99 -1.74 12.40
CA GLY A 105 -15.56 -2.98 11.71
C GLY A 105 -14.11 -2.98 11.27
N CYS A 106 -13.33 -1.92 11.53
CA CYS A 106 -11.89 -1.88 11.25
C CYS A 106 -11.08 -2.60 12.36
N SER A 107 -11.50 -3.81 12.72
CA SER A 107 -10.83 -4.60 13.77
C SER A 107 -9.48 -5.11 13.29
N SER A 108 -8.43 -4.65 13.96
CA SER A 108 -7.05 -5.04 13.73
C SER A 108 -6.76 -6.39 14.39
N VAL A 109 -6.72 -7.50 13.64
CA VAL A 109 -6.18 -8.75 14.19
C VAL A 109 -4.66 -8.60 14.31
N ALA A 110 -4.17 -8.50 15.54
CA ALA A 110 -2.76 -8.58 15.88
C ALA A 110 -2.32 -10.05 15.87
N THR A 111 -1.99 -10.60 14.70
CA THR A 111 -1.29 -11.88 14.67
C THR A 111 0.20 -11.63 14.73
N ASN A 112 0.82 -11.98 15.84
CA ASN A 112 2.26 -12.11 15.90
C ASN A 112 2.67 -13.30 14.99
N ASP A 113 3.69 -13.09 14.15
CA ASP A 113 4.72 -14.10 13.82
C ASP A 113 4.70 -14.99 12.58
N SER A 114 3.97 -14.72 11.50
CA SER A 114 4.34 -15.30 10.18
C SER A 114 3.81 -14.45 9.04
N LEU A 115 4.54 -13.42 8.64
CA LEU A 115 4.21 -12.63 7.45
C LEU A 115 4.52 -13.43 6.17
N ALA A 116 3.49 -13.91 5.50
CA ALA A 116 3.58 -14.49 4.16
C ALA A 116 3.50 -13.38 3.11
N PHE A 117 4.34 -13.47 2.09
CA PHE A 117 4.25 -12.56 0.93
C PHE A 117 2.96 -12.80 0.15
N VAL A 118 2.32 -11.71 -0.25
CA VAL A 118 1.08 -11.71 -1.02
C VAL A 118 1.32 -11.20 -2.43
N ALA A 119 1.86 -9.98 -2.54
CA ALA A 119 1.99 -9.31 -3.83
C ALA A 119 3.13 -8.30 -3.83
N LEU A 120 3.71 -8.08 -5.01
CA LEU A 120 4.68 -7.03 -5.29
C LEU A 120 4.04 -6.10 -6.31
N ASP A 121 3.84 -4.85 -5.92
CA ASP A 121 3.45 -3.77 -6.81
C ASP A 121 4.72 -3.08 -7.31
N VAL A 122 4.83 -2.98 -8.63
CA VAL A 122 5.97 -2.41 -9.35
C VAL A 122 5.44 -1.26 -10.19
N PRO A 123 6.13 -0.11 -10.27
CA PRO A 123 5.71 0.95 -11.19
C PRO A 123 5.57 0.44 -12.63
N ASP A 124 4.52 0.86 -13.34
CA ASP A 124 4.30 0.43 -14.73
C ASP A 124 5.39 0.96 -15.68
N SER A 125 5.84 2.18 -15.43
CA SER A 125 6.93 2.85 -16.14
C SER A 125 7.55 3.94 -15.28
N LEU A 126 8.83 4.22 -15.46
CA LEU A 126 9.51 5.37 -14.86
C LEU A 126 10.32 6.11 -15.91
N SER A 127 10.44 7.42 -15.78
CA SER A 127 11.45 8.18 -16.52
C SER A 127 12.78 8.21 -15.76
N PHE A 128 13.90 8.35 -16.48
CA PHE A 128 15.19 8.48 -15.80
C PHE A 128 15.18 9.68 -14.86
N GLY A 129 15.69 9.51 -13.65
CA GLY A 129 15.66 10.57 -12.63
C GLY A 129 14.34 10.68 -11.85
N GLU A 130 13.31 9.90 -12.19
CA GLU A 130 12.07 9.81 -11.42
C GLU A 130 12.23 8.90 -10.19
N ASN A 131 11.57 9.26 -9.09
CA ASN A 131 11.48 8.39 -7.92
C ASN A 131 10.34 7.39 -8.12
N GLY A 132 10.68 6.12 -8.29
CA GLY A 132 9.71 5.04 -8.26
C GLY A 132 9.40 4.58 -6.84
N VAL A 133 8.22 3.98 -6.67
CA VAL A 133 7.79 3.36 -5.41
C VAL A 133 7.41 1.91 -5.68
N TRP A 134 8.03 0.99 -4.95
CA TRP A 134 7.70 -0.43 -4.92
C TRP A 134 6.95 -0.72 -3.63
N ILE A 135 5.89 -1.52 -3.74
CA ILE A 135 5.06 -1.89 -2.58
C ILE A 135 5.06 -3.41 -2.45
N LEU A 136 5.55 -3.92 -1.33
CA LEU A 136 5.40 -5.33 -1.00
C LEU A 136 4.23 -5.48 -0.04
N GLN A 137 3.34 -6.42 -0.33
CA GLN A 137 2.19 -6.76 0.49
C GLN A 137 2.42 -8.13 1.16
N PHE A 138 2.05 -8.22 2.42
CA PHE A 138 2.16 -9.41 3.26
C PHE A 138 0.84 -9.68 3.97
N SER A 139 0.59 -10.94 4.32
CA SER A 139 -0.54 -11.40 5.11
C SER A 139 -0.03 -12.35 6.20
N PRO A 140 -0.59 -12.35 7.41
CA PRO A 140 -1.68 -11.51 7.87
C PRO A 140 -1.25 -10.07 8.16
N ARG A 141 -2.23 -9.19 8.43
CA ARG A 141 -1.99 -7.82 8.88
C ARG A 141 -1.24 -7.80 10.22
N SER A 142 -0.06 -7.20 10.25
CA SER A 142 0.64 -6.75 11.46
C SER A 142 0.15 -5.38 11.92
N VAL A 143 -0.01 -5.22 13.24
CA VAL A 143 -0.66 -4.06 13.87
C VAL A 143 0.29 -3.23 14.73
N ALA A 144 1.50 -3.72 14.94
CA ALA A 144 2.62 -2.97 15.50
C ALA A 144 3.57 -2.58 14.35
N PRO A 145 4.36 -1.51 14.46
CA PRO A 145 5.48 -1.32 13.55
C PRO A 145 6.45 -2.48 13.77
N ASN A 146 6.30 -3.54 12.97
CA ASN A 146 7.30 -4.58 12.90
C ASN A 146 8.43 -4.04 12.04
N THR A 147 9.63 -4.10 12.60
CA THR A 147 10.85 -3.83 11.88
C THR A 147 11.29 -5.12 11.21
N LEU A 148 11.25 -5.16 9.89
CA LEU A 148 11.81 -6.27 9.11
C LEU A 148 13.17 -5.84 8.60
N ASP A 149 14.16 -6.74 8.63
CA ASP A 149 15.41 -6.48 7.92
C ASP A 149 15.19 -6.76 6.43
N PHE A 150 15.56 -5.79 5.60
CA PHE A 150 15.46 -5.93 4.14
C PHE A 150 16.78 -5.69 3.44
N ASN A 151 16.89 -6.27 2.25
CA ASN A 151 17.82 -5.89 1.21
C ASN A 151 17.09 -5.81 -0.13
N ALA A 152 17.14 -4.66 -0.77
CA ALA A 152 16.63 -4.40 -2.11
C ALA A 152 17.83 -4.21 -3.05
N ASP A 153 17.95 -5.09 -4.04
CA ASP A 153 18.84 -4.93 -5.18
C ASP A 153 18.03 -4.35 -6.34
N TRP A 154 18.46 -3.20 -6.84
CA TRP A 154 17.75 -2.46 -7.88
C TRP A 154 18.10 -2.92 -9.31
N GLY A 155 19.08 -3.80 -9.47
CA GLY A 155 19.51 -4.31 -10.77
C GLY A 155 20.31 -3.31 -11.61
N ASP A 156 20.61 -2.13 -11.07
CA ASP A 156 21.47 -1.10 -11.67
C ASP A 156 22.85 -1.02 -11.01
N GLY A 157 23.18 -2.00 -10.16
CA GLY A 157 24.40 -2.05 -9.35
C GLY A 157 24.30 -1.31 -8.01
N THR A 158 23.15 -0.73 -7.68
CA THR A 158 22.89 -0.15 -6.36
C THR A 158 21.98 -1.04 -5.52
N THR A 159 22.15 -0.96 -4.20
CA THR A 159 21.34 -1.68 -3.22
C THR A 159 20.87 -0.75 -2.11
N SER A 160 19.73 -1.06 -1.51
CA SER A 160 19.23 -0.44 -0.29
C SER A 160 18.97 -1.52 0.75
N SER A 161 19.39 -1.31 1.99
CA SER A 161 19.22 -2.30 3.06
C SER A 161 18.95 -1.63 4.39
N GLY A 162 18.39 -2.38 5.33
CA GLY A 162 18.23 -1.95 6.71
C GLY A 162 16.90 -2.37 7.32
N PRO A 163 16.52 -1.78 8.46
CA PRO A 163 15.19 -1.95 9.02
C PRO A 163 14.16 -1.24 8.14
N ILE A 164 13.07 -1.93 7.78
CA ILE A 164 11.87 -1.30 7.24
C ILE A 164 10.74 -1.37 8.25
N VAL A 165 10.14 -0.20 8.51
CA VAL A 165 8.90 -0.11 9.26
C VAL A 165 7.75 -0.47 8.33
N THR A 166 7.13 -1.60 8.59
CA THR A 166 5.92 -1.99 7.89
C THR A 166 4.70 -1.22 8.42
N THR A 167 3.74 -0.94 7.55
CA THR A 167 2.45 -0.39 7.93
C THR A 167 1.34 -1.33 7.51
N ALA A 168 0.13 -1.12 8.00
CA ALA A 168 -1.00 -1.86 7.47
C ALA A 168 -1.48 -1.23 6.16
N GLY A 169 -1.54 -2.03 5.11
CA GLY A 169 -2.10 -1.60 3.83
C GLY A 169 -3.61 -1.79 3.73
N SER A 170 -4.16 -2.77 4.46
CA SER A 170 -5.59 -3.09 4.52
C SER A 170 -5.95 -3.69 5.88
N ALA A 171 -7.22 -4.09 6.06
CA ALA A 171 -7.68 -4.90 7.19
C ALA A 171 -7.00 -6.27 7.25
N THR A 172 -6.53 -6.79 6.11
CA THR A 172 -5.96 -8.14 5.98
C THR A 172 -4.47 -8.17 5.66
N THR A 173 -3.90 -7.06 5.17
CA THR A 173 -2.52 -7.02 4.68
C THR A 173 -1.65 -5.95 5.34
N THR A 174 -0.38 -6.30 5.49
CA THR A 174 0.74 -5.41 5.83
C THR A 174 1.47 -5.01 4.57
N VAL A 175 1.96 -3.78 4.50
CA VAL A 175 2.71 -3.26 3.36
C VAL A 175 4.06 -2.68 3.77
N ALA A 176 5.02 -2.81 2.87
CA ALA A 176 6.35 -2.22 2.97
C ALA A 176 6.62 -1.41 1.70
N TYR A 177 7.07 -0.17 1.88
CA TYR A 177 7.33 0.77 0.80
C TYR A 177 8.82 0.94 0.56
N PHE A 178 9.24 0.83 -0.68
CA PHE A 178 10.61 1.07 -1.09
C PHE A 178 10.63 2.11 -2.19
N ASN A 179 11.60 3.01 -2.17
CA ASN A 179 11.77 4.00 -3.22
C ASN A 179 13.17 3.87 -3.84
N HIS A 180 13.24 4.15 -5.13
CA HIS A 180 14.50 4.21 -5.86
C HIS A 180 14.38 5.10 -7.08
N LYS A 181 15.53 5.60 -7.53
CA LYS A 181 15.66 6.42 -8.73
C LYS A 181 16.77 5.89 -9.63
N TYR A 182 16.38 5.53 -10.85
CA TYR A 182 17.33 5.09 -11.86
C TYR A 182 17.99 6.27 -12.57
N LYS A 183 19.31 6.19 -12.74
CA LYS A 183 20.11 7.24 -13.41
C LYS A 183 20.26 7.02 -14.91
N ARG A 184 19.74 5.91 -15.45
CA ARG A 184 19.85 5.53 -16.85
C ARG A 184 18.52 4.92 -17.31
N SER A 185 18.19 5.11 -18.57
CA SER A 185 17.09 4.39 -19.23
C SER A 185 17.50 2.93 -19.46
N GLY A 186 16.57 1.99 -19.29
CA GLY A 186 16.85 0.57 -19.47
C GLY A 186 15.79 -0.32 -18.83
N GLY A 187 15.96 -1.63 -18.98
CA GLY A 187 15.19 -2.63 -18.24
C GLY A 187 15.99 -3.08 -17.01
N TYR A 188 15.36 -3.09 -15.84
CA TYR A 188 15.98 -3.50 -14.58
C TYR A 188 15.17 -4.60 -13.92
N LYS A 189 15.87 -5.57 -13.32
CA LYS A 189 15.26 -6.58 -12.46
C LYS A 189 15.53 -6.20 -11.02
N THR A 190 14.47 -5.92 -10.26
CA THR A 190 14.58 -5.63 -8.83
C THR A 190 14.44 -6.93 -8.05
N THR A 191 15.24 -7.08 -6.99
CA THR A 191 15.16 -8.23 -6.08
C THR A 191 15.06 -7.74 -4.65
N PHE A 192 13.99 -8.12 -3.94
CA PHE A 192 13.82 -7.84 -2.52
C PHE A 192 14.03 -9.12 -1.74
N THR A 193 14.87 -9.04 -0.71
CA THR A 193 15.07 -10.09 0.30
C THR A 193 14.61 -9.54 1.64
N ILE A 194 13.65 -10.22 2.26
CA ILE A 194 13.06 -9.83 3.54
C ILE A 194 13.35 -10.93 4.55
N VAL A 195 13.93 -10.54 5.68
CA VAL A 195 14.23 -11.43 6.79
C VAL A 195 13.26 -11.09 7.91
N PRO A 196 12.20 -11.91 8.11
CA PRO A 196 11.31 -11.72 9.23
C PRO A 196 11.96 -12.18 10.54
N GLU A 197 11.47 -11.66 11.66
CA GLU A 197 11.89 -12.10 13.00
C GLU A 197 11.56 -13.60 13.24
N LYS A 198 10.43 -14.06 12.67
CA LYS A 198 10.04 -15.47 12.60
C LYS A 198 9.47 -15.83 11.23
N GLY A 199 9.82 -17.01 10.74
CA GLY A 199 9.45 -17.50 9.41
C GLY A 199 10.64 -17.60 8.45
N ASP A 200 10.37 -17.98 7.21
CA ASP A 200 11.39 -18.13 6.17
C ASP A 200 11.76 -16.80 5.53
N VAL A 201 13.01 -16.70 5.06
CA VAL A 201 13.47 -15.56 4.27
C VAL A 201 12.67 -15.48 2.97
N VAL A 202 11.98 -14.37 2.77
CA VAL A 202 11.18 -14.12 1.57
C VAL A 202 12.07 -13.46 0.52
N ARG A 203 12.02 -13.99 -0.72
CA ARG A 203 12.68 -13.38 -1.88
C ARG A 203 11.67 -13.15 -2.98
N VAL A 204 11.57 -11.91 -3.45
CA VAL A 204 10.62 -11.51 -4.50
C VAL A 204 11.31 -10.65 -5.54
N GLN A 205 10.88 -10.78 -6.79
CA GLN A 205 11.50 -10.10 -7.92
C GLN A 205 10.46 -9.33 -8.73
N GLY A 206 10.84 -8.13 -9.16
CA GLY A 206 10.08 -7.28 -10.08
C GLY A 206 10.88 -6.97 -11.32
N SER A 207 10.23 -6.42 -12.34
CA SER A 207 10.90 -5.87 -13.52
C SER A 207 10.30 -4.52 -13.86
N ILE A 208 11.16 -3.55 -14.13
CA ILE A 208 10.77 -2.18 -14.47
C ILE A 208 11.45 -1.76 -15.77
N ARG A 209 10.73 -1.00 -16.60
CA ARG A 209 11.32 -0.27 -17.72
C ARG A 209 11.42 1.22 -17.37
N VAL A 210 12.62 1.76 -17.59
CA VAL A 210 12.92 3.18 -17.40
C VAL A 210 13.09 3.83 -18.77
N SER A 211 12.20 4.75 -19.11
CA SER A 211 12.25 5.55 -20.34
C SER A 211 13.16 6.77 -20.19
N ARG A 212 13.46 7.38 -21.33
CA ARG A 212 14.10 8.71 -21.37
C ARG A 212 13.10 9.79 -21.00
#